data_AF-A0A851UHJ9-F1
#
_entry.id   AF-A0A851UHJ9-F1
#
_cell.length_a   1.000
_cell.length_b   1.000
_cell.length_c   1.000
_cell.angle_alpha   90.00
_cell.angle_beta   90.00
_cell.angle_gamma   90.00
#
_symmetry.space_group_name_H-M   'P 1'
#
loop_
_entity.id
_entity.type
_entity.pdbx_description
1 polymer ?
#
loop_
_entity_poly.entity_id
_entity_poly.type
_entity_poly.pdbx_seq_one_letter_code
_entity_poly.pdbx_strand_id
1 'polypeptide(L)' 'RACPECRITSSYYIPHKYWVSDVSEKEKLIRTFRARTGKIRCKFFIRGHCPFRSECIYLHELPARQLRRHRRQK' A
#
# COMPACT_ATOMS: atom_id res chain seq x y z
N ARG A 1 -2.42 -13.62 -4.71
CA ARG A 1 -3.28 -13.62 -5.92
C ARG A 1 -2.62 -12.69 -6.93
N ALA A 2 -2.27 -13.19 -8.11
CA ALA A 2 -1.66 -12.38 -9.16
C ALA A 2 -2.73 -11.77 -10.08
N CYS A 3 -2.39 -10.68 -10.76
CA CYS A 3 -3.25 -10.14 -11.82
C CYS A 3 -3.46 -11.20 -12.92
N PRO A 4 -4.70 -11.47 -13.37
CA PRO A 4 -4.97 -12.51 -14.37
C PRO A 4 -4.31 -12.24 -15.73
N GLU A 5 -4.01 -10.98 -16.05
CA GLU A 5 -3.36 -10.62 -17.31
C GLU A 5 -1.84 -10.61 -17.22
N CYS A 6 -1.29 -9.76 -16.35
CA CYS A 6 0.16 -9.58 -16.30
C CYS A 6 0.87 -10.59 -15.40
N ARG A 7 0.14 -11.43 -14.65
CA ARG A 7 0.67 -12.41 -13.67
C ARG A 7 1.59 -11.83 -12.60
N ILE A 8 1.65 -10.50 -12.51
CA ILE A 8 2.38 -9.80 -11.46
C ILE A 8 1.60 -9.96 -10.15
N THR A 9 2.30 -10.38 -9.11
CA THR A 9 1.76 -10.42 -7.76
C THR A 9 1.65 -9.00 -7.23
N SER A 10 0.42 -8.52 -7.08
CA SER A 10 0.13 -7.28 -6.36
C SER A 10 -0.53 -7.61 -5.04
N SER A 11 -0.08 -6.99 -3.96
CA SER A 11 -0.66 -7.09 -2.61
C SER A 11 -1.99 -6.32 -2.48
N TYR A 12 -2.36 -5.53 -3.49
CA TYR A 12 -3.58 -4.71 -3.50
C TYR A 12 -4.21 -4.60 -4.90
N TYR A 13 -5.51 -4.32 -4.92
CA TYR A 13 -6.29 -4.04 -6.13
C TYR A 13 -6.74 -2.57 -6.13
N ILE A 14 -6.60 -1.88 -7.26
CA ILE A 14 -7.09 -0.51 -7.41
C ILE A 14 -8.39 -0.54 -8.22
N PRO A 15 -9.54 -0.24 -7.60
CA PRO A 15 -10.80 -0.13 -8.33
C PRO A 15 -10.79 1.12 -9.21
N HIS A 16 -11.18 0.97 -10.49
CA HIS A 16 -11.38 2.08 -11.42
C HIS A 16 -12.59 1.79 -12.32
N LYS A 17 -13.39 2.82 -12.63
CA LYS A 17 -14.65 2.67 -13.38
C LYS A 17 -14.41 2.39 -14.87
N TYR A 18 -13.30 2.87 -15.41
CA TYR A 18 -12.96 2.77 -16.83
C TYR A 18 -11.66 1.99 -17.01
N TRP A 19 -11.53 1.30 -18.14
CA TRP A 19 -10.27 0.69 -18.51
C TRP A 19 -9.26 1.78 -18.91
N VAL A 20 -8.06 1.74 -18.33
CA VAL A 20 -6.99 2.68 -18.66
C VAL A 20 -5.96 1.94 -19.51
N SER A 21 -5.96 2.20 -20.82
CA SER A 21 -5.03 1.60 -21.78
C SER A 21 -3.67 2.29 -21.80
N ASP A 22 -3.66 3.61 -21.55
CA ASP A 22 -2.43 4.40 -21.60
C ASP A 22 -1.55 4.14 -20.38
N VAL A 23 -0.26 3.89 -20.62
CA VAL A 23 0.70 3.57 -19.55
C VAL A 23 0.92 4.77 -18.63
N SER A 24 0.97 5.99 -19.17
CA SER A 24 1.20 7.20 -18.39
C SER A 24 0.03 7.49 -17.47
N GLU A 25 -1.20 7.36 -17.98
CA GLU A 25 -2.40 7.50 -17.16
C GLU A 25 -2.49 6.44 -16.07
N LYS A 26 -2.13 5.19 -16.39
CA LYS A 26 -2.09 4.08 -15.43
C LYS A 26 -1.07 4.34 -14.31
N GLU A 27 0.12 4.81 -14.64
CA GLU A 27 1.13 5.20 -13.66
C GLU A 27 0.66 6.35 -12.77
N LYS A 28 0.05 7.38 -13.37
CA LYS A 28 -0.53 8.51 -12.63
C LYS A 28 -1.64 8.05 -11.68
N LEU A 29 -2.48 7.11 -12.11
CA LEU A 29 -3.54 6.53 -11.29
C LEU A 29 -2.95 5.75 -10.11
N ILE A 30 -1.98 4.87 -10.35
CA ILE A 30 -1.29 4.10 -9.31
C ILE A 30 -0.63 5.04 -8.30
N ARG A 31 0.09 6.06 -8.78
CA ARG A 31 0.76 7.06 -7.94
C ARG A 31 -0.24 7.83 -7.08
N THR A 32 -1.32 8.31 -7.68
CA THR A 32 -2.36 9.08 -6.99
C THR A 32 -3.08 8.22 -5.94
N PHE A 33 -3.40 6.98 -6.28
CA PHE A 33 -4.03 6.04 -5.36
C PHE A 33 -3.13 5.77 -4.15
N ARG A 34 -1.87 5.38 -4.39
CA ARG A 34 -0.87 5.15 -3.34
C ARG A 34 -0.68 6.39 -2.44
N ALA A 35 -0.60 7.58 -3.04
CA ALA A 35 -0.46 8.83 -2.29
C ALA A 35 -1.68 9.15 -1.42
N ARG A 36 -2.89 8.75 -1.83
CA ARG A 36 -4.12 8.91 -1.04
C ARG A 36 -4.20 7.88 0.09
N THR A 37 -4.01 6.60 -0.21
CA THR A 37 -4.08 5.52 0.80
C THR A 37 -2.95 5.60 1.81
N GLY A 38 -1.76 6.03 1.38
CA GLY A 38 -0.61 6.26 2.26
C GLY A 38 -0.79 7.40 3.27
N LYS A 39 -1.88 8.18 3.19
CA LYS A 39 -2.28 9.16 4.23
C LYS A 39 -3.30 8.59 5.22
N ILE A 40 -3.94 7.48 4.87
CA ILE A 40 -4.97 6.84 5.69
C ILE A 40 -4.26 5.85 6.62
N ARG A 41 -4.45 6.01 7.93
CA ARG A 41 -3.88 5.11 8.93
C ARG A 41 -4.40 3.69 8.77
N CYS A 42 -3.48 2.73 8.80
CA CYS A 42 -3.83 1.32 8.71
C CYS A 42 -4.51 0.83 9.99
N LYS A 43 -5.80 0.51 9.89
CA LYS A 43 -6.59 -0.01 11.02
C LYS A 43 -6.02 -1.31 11.60
N PHE A 44 -5.45 -2.17 10.74
CA PHE A 44 -4.85 -3.44 11.17
C PHE A 44 -3.51 -3.23 11.88
N PHE A 45 -2.73 -2.23 11.46
CA PHE A 45 -1.49 -1.86 12.11
C PHE A 45 -1.73 -1.29 13.51
N ILE A 46 -2.75 -0.42 13.65
CA ILE A 46 -3.17 0.10 14.95
C ILE A 46 -3.64 -1.02 15.87
N ARG A 47 -4.26 -2.07 15.33
CA ARG A 47 -4.64 -3.30 16.06
C ARG A 47 -3.46 -4.22 16.40
N GLY A 48 -2.23 -3.86 16.03
CA GLY A 48 -1.00 -4.56 16.39
C GLY A 48 -0.48 -5.56 15.35
N HIS A 49 -1.28 -5.95 14.35
CA HIS A 49 -0.84 -6.88 13.31
C HIS A 49 -1.45 -6.57 11.95
N CYS A 50 -0.64 -6.00 11.06
CA CYS A 50 -0.98 -5.84 9.64
C CYS A 50 -0.46 -7.04 8.84
N PRO A 51 -1.33 -7.79 8.12
CA PRO A 51 -0.91 -8.94 7.33
C PRO A 51 0.01 -8.54 6.16
N PHE A 52 -0.07 -7.28 5.70
CA PHE A 52 0.72 -6.76 4.58
C PHE A 52 2.08 -6.19 4.99
N ARG A 53 2.35 -5.99 6.29
CA ARG A 53 3.64 -5.51 6.83
C ARG A 53 4.21 -4.32 6.04
N SER A 54 5.33 -4.51 5.32
CA SER A 54 6.02 -3.49 4.52
C SER A 54 5.36 -3.19 3.18
N GLU A 55 4.48 -4.06 2.70
CA GLU A 55 3.72 -3.89 1.45
C GLU A 55 2.33 -3.27 1.67
N CYS A 56 2.05 -2.78 2.89
CA CYS A 56 0.77 -2.16 3.17
C CYS A 56 0.64 -0.81 2.42
N ILE A 57 -0.46 -0.65 1.68
CA ILE A 57 -0.80 0.61 1.00
C ILE A 57 -1.29 1.71 1.95
N TYR A 58 -1.54 1.36 3.22
CA TYR A 58 -2.02 2.26 4.26
C TYR A 58 -0.87 2.68 5.19
N LEU A 59 -1.01 3.83 5.83
CA LEU A 59 0.02 4.41 6.68
C LEU A 59 0.22 3.60 7.97
N HIS A 60 1.45 3.12 8.17
CA HIS A 60 1.92 2.49 9.41
C HIS A 60 2.66 3.52 10.29
N GLU A 61 1.91 4.47 10.85
CA GLU A 61 2.49 5.46 11.77
C GLU A 61 2.48 4.89 13.19
N LEU A 62 3.67 4.60 13.76
CA LEU A 62 3.80 4.35 15.20
C LEU A 62 3.96 5.70 15.91
N PRO A 63 3.34 5.91 17.08
CA PRO A 63 3.64 7.07 17.90
C PRO A 63 5.15 7.14 18.15
N ALA A 64 5.74 8.32 17.96
CA ALA A 64 7.18 8.56 17.88
C ALA A 64 8.01 7.97 19.04
N ARG A 65 7.39 7.68 20.18
CA ARG A 65 8.01 7.00 21.35
C ARG A 65 8.43 5.54 21.09
N GLN A 66 7.96 4.87 20.03
CA GLN A 66 8.32 3.47 19.71
C GLN A 66 9.36 3.31 18.58
N LEU A 67 9.74 4.38 17.88
CA LEU A 67 10.69 4.32 16.75
C LEU A 67 12.11 3.86 17.15
N ARG A 68 12.47 3.91 18.44
CA ARG A 68 13.79 3.46 18.91
C ARG A 68 13.99 1.95 18.91
N ARG A 69 12.94 1.11 18.83
CA ARG A 69 13.10 -0.36 18.89
C ARG A 69 13.13 -1.06 17.53
N HIS A 70 12.56 -0.48 16.47
CA HIS A 70 12.46 -1.17 15.18
C HIS A 70 13.59 -0.87 14.18
N ARG A 71 14.45 0.12 14.45
CA ARG A 71 15.62 0.41 13.60
C ARG A 71 16.81 -0.55 13.83
N ARG A 72 16.59 -1.67 14.53
CA ARG A 72 17.63 -2.61 14.96
C ARG A 72 17.52 -4.02 14.36
N GLN A 73 16.66 -4.23 13.35
CA GLN A 73 16.61 -5.51 12.62
C GLN A 73 16.39 -5.30 11.12
N LYS A 74 17.36 -4.67 10.45
CA LYS A 74 18.22 -5.30 9.45
C LYS A 74 19.18 -4.26 8.90
#